data_AF-A0A4R4V3P0-F1
#
_entry.id   AF-A0A4R4V3P0-F1
#
_cell.length_a   1.000
_cell.length_b   1.000
_cell.length_c   1.000
_cell.angle_alpha   90.00
_cell.angle_beta   90.00
_cell.angle_gamma   90.00
#
_symmetry.space_group_name_H-M   'P 1'
#
loop_
_entity.id
_entity.type
_entity.pdbx_description
1 polymer ?
#
loop_
_entity_poly.entity_id
_entity_poly.type
_entity_poly.pdbx_seq_one_letter_code
_entity_poly.pdbx_strand_id
1 'polypeptide(L)'
;MGLTAGLVAPRVDASVKAGLLELAGFAARQGGWSTRQAAATLGLDHVRVLRWQARAVLGRLDDAKPGPEIALHALLPWEREAIVKIAEEWLEIDRSHRKLAHRGSRLE
;
A
#
# COMPACT_ATOMS: atom_id res chain seq x y z
N MET A 1 2.25 23.00 -21.49
CA MET A 1 3.34 22.44 -20.66
C MET A 1 2.73 21.51 -19.62
N GLY A 2 2.28 20.32 -20.04
CA GLY A 2 1.69 19.32 -19.15
C GLY A 2 2.78 18.36 -18.70
N LEU A 3 3.36 18.60 -17.52
CA LEU A 3 4.33 17.70 -16.88
C LEU A 3 3.66 16.68 -15.95
N THR A 4 2.34 16.48 -16.02
CA THR A 4 1.67 15.53 -15.14
C THR A 4 1.59 14.18 -15.85
N ALA A 5 2.58 13.33 -15.60
CA ALA A 5 2.62 11.91 -15.96
C ALA A 5 1.56 11.06 -15.21
N GLY A 6 0.34 11.60 -15.02
CA GLY A 6 -0.71 11.02 -14.18
C GLY A 6 -0.59 11.39 -12.69
N LEU A 7 -1.55 10.93 -11.89
CA LEU A 7 -1.52 11.07 -10.44
C LEU A 7 -0.36 10.25 -9.86
N VAL A 8 0.32 10.78 -8.84
CA VAL A 8 1.37 10.01 -8.15
C VAL A 8 0.74 8.77 -7.53
N ALA A 9 1.30 7.59 -7.86
CA ALA A 9 0.79 6.30 -7.40
C ALA A 9 0.56 6.28 -5.87
N PRO A 10 -0.46 5.55 -5.36
CA PRO A 10 -0.76 5.52 -3.92
C PRO A 10 0.38 5.06 -3.03
N ARG A 11 1.23 4.16 -3.52
CA ARG A 11 2.46 3.70 -2.85
C ARG A 11 3.66 4.03 -3.72
N VAL A 12 4.62 4.72 -3.13
CA VAL A 12 5.91 5.06 -3.72
C VAL A 12 6.99 4.87 -2.66
N ASP A 13 8.20 4.54 -3.08
CA ASP A 13 9.33 4.31 -2.19
C ASP A 13 9.75 5.59 -1.44
N ALA A 14 10.58 5.43 -0.41
CA ALA A 14 11.04 6.54 0.42
C ALA A 14 11.85 7.59 -0.36
N SER A 15 12.62 7.17 -1.36
CA SER A 15 13.45 8.10 -2.15
C SER A 15 12.59 9.02 -3.02
N VAL A 16 11.55 8.46 -3.66
CA VAL A 16 10.55 9.24 -4.41
C VAL A 16 9.80 10.20 -3.48
N LYS A 17 9.41 9.76 -2.28
CA LYS A 17 8.79 10.68 -1.29
C LYS A 17 9.71 11.83 -0.92
N ALA A 18 10.98 11.55 -0.68
CA ALA A 18 11.96 12.57 -0.33
C ALA A 18 12.11 13.60 -1.46
N GLY A 19 12.26 13.14 -2.71
CA GLY A 19 12.34 14.03 -3.88
C GLY A 19 11.07 14.88 -4.08
N LEU A 20 9.88 14.32 -3.88
CA LEU A 20 8.62 15.06 -3.96
C LEU A 20 8.51 16.14 -2.86
N LEU A 21 8.97 15.83 -1.64
CA LEU A 21 9.03 16.81 -0.55
C LEU A 21 10.06 17.91 -0.83
N GLU A 22 11.19 17.57 -1.45
CA GLU A 22 12.21 18.53 -1.86
C GLU A 22 11.64 19.49 -2.91
N LEU A 23 10.98 18.98 -3.95
CA LEU A 23 10.33 19.79 -4.99
C LEU A 23 9.28 20.73 -4.39
N ALA A 24 8.44 20.23 -3.48
CA ALA A 24 7.46 21.07 -2.78
C ALA A 24 8.13 22.15 -1.93
N GLY A 25 9.23 21.81 -1.23
CA GLY A 25 10.01 22.77 -0.44
C GLY A 25 10.73 23.80 -1.31
N PHE A 26 11.23 23.41 -2.49
CA PHE A 26 11.82 24.30 -3.46
C PHE A 26 10.79 25.30 -4.00
N ALA A 27 9.59 24.83 -4.37
CA ALA A 27 8.50 25.69 -4.83
C ALA A 27 8.08 26.72 -3.78
N ALA A 28 8.07 26.34 -2.49
CA ALA A 28 7.81 27.27 -1.40
C ALA A 28 8.91 28.33 -1.26
N ARG A 29 10.19 27.94 -1.27
CA ARG A 29 11.32 28.86 -1.09
C ARG A 29 11.52 29.81 -2.27
N GLN A 30 11.45 29.28 -3.50
CA GLN A 30 11.78 30.04 -4.71
C GLN A 30 10.56 30.68 -5.36
N GLY A 31 9.39 30.02 -5.27
CA GLY A 31 8.16 30.47 -5.90
C GLY A 31 7.18 31.15 -4.95
N GLY A 32 7.40 31.08 -3.63
CA GLY A 32 6.42 31.54 -2.63
C GLY A 32 5.14 30.70 -2.59
N TRP A 33 5.18 29.47 -3.11
CA TRP A 33 3.99 28.64 -3.22
C TRP A 33 3.57 28.08 -1.87
N SER A 34 2.25 28.00 -1.64
CA SER A 34 1.73 27.23 -0.53
C SER A 34 1.94 25.73 -0.74
N THR A 35 2.06 24.95 0.35
CA THR A 35 2.16 23.48 0.27
C THR A 35 0.98 22.86 -0.48
N ARG A 36 -0.23 23.44 -0.34
CA ARG A 36 -1.44 22.99 -1.05
C ARG A 36 -1.30 23.18 -2.56
N GLN A 37 -0.82 24.33 -3.00
CA GLN A 37 -0.60 24.62 -4.41
C GLN A 37 0.47 23.71 -5.01
N ALA A 38 1.62 23.56 -4.35
CA ALA A 38 2.67 22.65 -4.80
C ALA A 38 2.18 21.19 -4.91
N ALA A 39 1.42 20.71 -3.92
CA ALA A 39 0.84 19.37 -3.95
C ALA A 39 -0.11 19.19 -5.14
N ALA A 40 -1.00 20.15 -5.39
CA ALA A 40 -1.93 20.10 -6.51
C ALA A 40 -1.21 20.05 -7.87
N THR A 41 -0.16 20.85 -8.05
CA THR A 41 0.67 20.82 -9.28
C THR A 41 1.38 19.48 -9.47
N LEU A 42 1.81 18.84 -8.39
CA LEU A 42 2.44 17.51 -8.41
C LEU A 42 1.43 16.36 -8.53
N GLY A 43 0.12 16.63 -8.56
CA GLY A 43 -0.90 15.58 -8.57
C GLY A 43 -0.96 14.78 -7.27
N LEU A 44 -0.63 15.41 -6.15
CA LEU A 44 -0.63 14.84 -4.80
C LEU A 44 -1.78 15.38 -3.95
N ASP A 45 -2.37 14.50 -3.15
CA ASP A 45 -3.23 14.93 -2.05
C ASP A 45 -2.42 15.73 -1.00
N HIS A 46 -2.96 16.86 -0.56
CA HIS A 46 -2.29 17.75 0.37
C HIS A 46 -2.03 17.08 1.74
N VAL A 47 -2.97 16.29 2.24
CA VAL A 47 -2.84 15.60 3.54
C VAL A 47 -1.77 14.51 3.47
N ARG A 48 -1.61 13.86 2.31
CA ARG A 48 -0.49 12.94 2.06
C ARG A 48 0.87 13.63 2.19
N VAL A 49 1.02 14.83 1.63
CA VAL A 49 2.25 15.63 1.75
C VAL A 49 2.54 15.98 3.22
N LEU A 50 1.55 16.46 3.96
CA LEU A 50 1.72 16.80 5.38
C LEU A 50 2.15 15.59 6.23
N ARG A 51 1.55 14.41 5.98
CA ARG A 51 1.94 13.17 6.68
C ARG A 51 3.38 12.76 6.34
N TRP A 52 3.79 12.90 5.10
CA TRP A 52 5.18 12.61 4.71
C TRP A 52 6.16 13.60 5.32
N GLN A 53 5.84 14.89 5.41
CA GLN A 53 6.66 15.88 6.11
C GLN A 53 6.87 15.49 7.57
N ALA A 54 5.79 15.15 8.29
CA ALA A 54 5.89 14.70 9.68
C ALA A 54 6.73 13.41 9.82
N ARG A 55 6.59 12.46 8.90
CA ARG A 55 7.41 11.23 8.87
C ARG A 55 8.87 11.49 8.53
N ALA A 56 9.16 12.46 7.66
CA ALA A 56 10.51 12.82 7.27
C ALA A 56 11.32 13.37 8.45
N VAL A 57 10.70 14.17 9.33
CA VAL A 57 11.31 14.63 10.60
C VAL A 57 11.77 13.46 11.47
N LEU A 58 11.08 12.32 11.40
CA LEU A 58 11.41 11.11 12.15
C LEU A 58 12.30 10.11 11.37
N GLY A 59 12.70 10.43 10.13
CA GLY A 59 13.44 9.50 9.27
C GLY A 59 12.64 8.27 8.84
N ARG A 60 11.31 8.36 8.77
CA ARG A 60 10.38 7.21 8.55
C ARG A 60 9.59 7.30 7.25
N LEU A 61 10.24 7.60 6.13
CA LEU A 61 9.55 7.73 4.83
C LEU A 61 9.20 6.37 4.17
N ASP A 62 9.83 5.28 4.59
CA ASP A 62 9.45 3.92 4.17
C ASP A 62 8.08 3.54 4.68
N ASP A 63 7.23 3.02 3.79
CA ASP A 63 5.91 2.56 4.22
C ASP A 63 6.04 1.38 5.17
N ALA A 64 5.45 1.54 6.35
CA ALA A 64 5.35 0.45 7.31
C ALA A 64 4.47 -0.68 6.75
N LYS A 65 4.74 -1.90 7.21
CA LYS A 65 3.83 -3.03 7.00
C LYS A 65 2.45 -2.65 7.56
N PRO A 66 1.37 -2.75 6.76
CA PRO A 66 0.04 -2.42 7.25
C PRO A 66 -0.42 -3.45 8.28
N GLY A 67 -1.19 -3.00 9.26
CA GLY A 67 -1.74 -3.85 10.32
C GLY A 67 -0.76 -4.12 11.48
N PRO A 68 -1.26 -4.71 12.57
CA PRO A 68 -0.43 -5.12 13.69
C PRO A 68 0.46 -6.32 13.33
N GLU A 69 1.50 -6.55 14.12
CA GLU A 69 2.37 -7.73 13.96
C GLU A 69 1.59 -9.04 14.20
N ILE A 70 0.70 -9.03 15.20
CA ILE A 70 -0.22 -10.12 15.50
C ILE A 70 -1.64 -9.60 15.30
N ALA A 71 -2.38 -10.20 14.37
CA ALA A 71 -3.78 -9.86 14.15
C ALA A 71 -4.63 -10.31 15.36
N LEU A 72 -5.61 -9.49 15.76
CA LEU A 72 -6.52 -9.79 16.88
C LEU A 72 -7.24 -11.14 16.72
N HIS A 73 -7.52 -11.52 15.48
CA HIS A 73 -8.16 -12.79 15.12
C HIS A 73 -7.21 -13.68 14.32
N ALA A 74 -5.91 -13.65 14.65
CA ALA A 74 -4.97 -14.62 14.11
C ALA A 74 -5.34 -16.02 14.60
N LEU A 75 -5.34 -16.99 13.70
CA LEU A 75 -5.50 -18.40 14.08
C LEU A 75 -4.44 -18.77 15.13
N LEU A 76 -4.82 -19.58 16.10
CA LEU A 76 -3.92 -20.22 17.03
C LEU A 76 -3.13 -21.33 16.31
N PRO A 77 -1.94 -21.72 16.81
CA PRO A 77 -1.18 -22.81 16.20
C PRO A 77 -2.00 -24.11 16.06
N TRP A 78 -2.73 -24.50 17.10
CA TRP A 78 -3.57 -25.70 17.06
C TRP A 78 -4.76 -25.57 16.11
N GLU A 79 -5.31 -24.37 15.92
CA GLU A 79 -6.39 -24.13 14.95
C GLU A 79 -5.87 -24.33 13.52
N ARG A 80 -4.64 -23.86 13.23
CA ARG A 80 -3.98 -24.13 11.94
C ARG A 80 -3.79 -25.62 11.72
N GLU A 81 -3.28 -26.34 12.73
CA GLU A 81 -3.08 -27.79 12.66
C GLU A 81 -4.39 -28.54 12.43
N ALA A 82 -5.46 -28.16 13.15
CA ALA A 82 -6.78 -28.76 12.99
C ALA A 82 -7.36 -28.52 11.58
N ILE A 83 -7.21 -27.31 11.04
CA ILE A 83 -7.65 -26.98 9.67
C ILE A 83 -6.89 -27.82 8.65
N VAL A 84 -5.57 -27.92 8.77
CA VAL A 84 -4.74 -28.73 7.86
C VAL A 84 -5.13 -30.21 7.95
N LYS A 85 -5.26 -30.75 9.16
CA LYS A 85 -5.67 -32.14 9.38
C LYS A 85 -7.02 -32.46 8.74
N ILE A 86 -8.03 -31.60 8.94
CA ILE A 86 -9.35 -31.78 8.32
C ILE A 86 -9.21 -31.76 6.80
N ALA A 87 -8.42 -30.82 6.24
CA ALA A 87 -8.22 -30.74 4.80
C ALA A 87 -7.54 -32.00 4.23
N GLU A 88 -6.57 -32.58 4.94
CA GLU A 88 -5.87 -33.81 4.53
C GLU A 88 -6.77 -35.05 4.62
N GLU A 89 -7.50 -35.23 5.73
CA GLU A 89 -8.40 -36.37 5.94
C GLU A 89 -9.53 -36.41 4.92
N TRP A 90 -10.02 -35.24 4.51
CA TRP A 90 -11.17 -35.12 3.60
C TRP A 90 -10.76 -34.83 2.16
N LEU A 91 -9.48 -34.75 1.82
CA LEU A 91 -9.00 -34.29 0.50
C LEU A 91 -9.65 -35.04 -0.68
N GLU A 92 -9.82 -36.36 -0.55
CA GLU A 92 -10.40 -37.22 -1.59
C GLU A 92 -11.94 -37.23 -1.60
N ILE A 93 -12.56 -36.82 -0.48
CA ILE A 93 -14.01 -36.83 -0.25
C ILE A 93 -14.59 -35.45 -0.60
N ASP A 94 -14.01 -34.38 -0.04
CA ASP A 94 -14.40 -33.00 -0.29
C ASP A 94 -13.71 -32.41 -1.52
N ARG A 95 -14.41 -32.50 -2.65
CA ARG A 95 -14.01 -31.91 -3.92
C ARG A 95 -14.48 -30.45 -4.09
N SER A 96 -14.90 -29.77 -3.02
CA SER A 96 -15.33 -28.36 -3.06
C SER A 96 -14.26 -27.44 -3.68
N HIS A 97 -12.98 -27.72 -3.43
CA HIS A 97 -11.84 -27.01 -4.04
C HIS A 97 -11.83 -27.09 -5.58
N ARG A 98 -12.32 -28.18 -6.17
CA ARG A 98 -12.49 -28.29 -7.64
C ARG A 98 -13.57 -27.37 -8.19
N LYS A 99 -14.64 -27.10 -7.41
CA LYS A 99 -15.65 -26.10 -7.79
C LYS A 99 -15.07 -24.69 -7.80
N LEU A 100 -14.14 -24.39 -6.88
CA LEU A 100 -13.44 -23.10 -6.84
C LEU A 100 -12.40 -22.95 -7.96
N ALA A 101 -11.73 -24.05 -8.36
CA ALA A 101 -10.79 -24.07 -9.48
C ALA A 101 -11.46 -23.89 -10.87
N HIS A 102 -12.75 -24.21 -11.01
CA HIS A 102 -13.48 -24.12 -12.28
C HIS A 102 -13.70 -22.67 -12.79
N ARG A 103 -13.44 -21.62 -11.99
CA ARG A 103 -13.51 -20.24 -12.50
C ARG A 103 -12.32 -19.84 -13.40
N GLY A 104 -11.30 -20.70 -13.54
CA GLY A 104 -10.15 -20.47 -14.42
C GLY A 104 -10.19 -21.19 -15.77
N SER A 105 -11.20 -22.03 -16.05
CA SER A 105 -11.22 -22.89 -17.25
C SER A 105 -12.06 -22.38 -18.43
N ARG A 106 -12.45 -21.09 -18.44
CA ARG A 106 -13.03 -20.46 -19.65
C ARG A 106 -11.93 -19.85 -20.50
N LEU A 107 -11.13 -20.72 -21.12
CA LEU A 107 -10.41 -20.39 -22.34
C LEU A 107 -11.12 -21.13 -23.47
N GLU A 108 -12.13 -20.47 -24.03
CA GLU A 108 -12.44 -20.57 -25.46
C GLU A 108 -12.01 -19.24 -26.10
#